data_AF-A0A2N6T5G8-F1
#
_entry.id   AF-A0A2N6T5G8-F1
#
_cell.length_a   1.000
_cell.length_b   1.000
_cell.length_c   1.000
_cell.angle_alpha   90.00
_cell.angle_beta   90.00
_cell.angle_gamma   90.00
#
_symmetry.space_group_name_H-M   'P 1'
#
loop_
_entity.id
_entity.type
_entity.pdbx_description
1 polymer ?
#
loop_
_entity_poly.entity_id
_entity_poly.type
_entity_poly.pdbx_seq_one_letter_code
_entity_poly.pdbx_strand_id
1 'polypeptide(L)'
;MDDRGSVTIEAALSLAVLVTVAAAIIAGISTMAAYVSAVDVAGAAARSHAIGVEYSPPRDSIDVTVTESADMVTVTARVPAVVRDMHATAVYPVEVR
;
A
#
# COMPACT_ATOMS: atom_id res chain seq x y z
N MET A 1 -24.41 37.76 27.08
CA MET A 1 -23.86 38.00 25.73
C MET A 1 -22.59 37.16 25.55
N ASP A 2 -22.75 35.83 25.61
CA ASP A 2 -21.61 34.88 25.55
C ASP A 2 -21.90 33.70 24.59
N ASP A 3 -23.18 33.42 24.34
CA ASP A 3 -23.62 32.32 23.47
C ASP A 3 -23.11 32.37 22.03
N ARG A 4 -22.90 33.57 21.44
CA ARG A 4 -22.36 33.67 20.06
C ARG A 4 -20.92 33.18 19.94
N GLY A 5 -20.10 33.39 20.97
CA GLY A 5 -18.72 32.89 21.02
C GLY A 5 -18.71 31.37 21.21
N SER A 6 -19.53 30.88 22.14
CA SER A 6 -19.69 29.44 22.41
C SER A 6 -20.12 28.66 21.17
N VAL A 7 -21.21 29.05 20.49
CA VAL A 7 -21.72 28.29 19.32
C VAL A 7 -20.74 28.26 18.15
N THR A 8 -19.90 29.29 18.00
CA THR A 8 -18.87 29.33 16.95
C THR A 8 -17.72 28.37 17.27
N ILE A 9 -17.32 28.28 18.54
CA ILE A 9 -16.28 27.33 19.00
C ILE A 9 -16.78 25.90 18.87
N GLU A 10 -18.03 25.63 19.26
CA GLU A 10 -18.64 24.30 19.13
C GLU A 10 -18.77 23.87 17.66
N ALA A 11 -19.18 24.79 16.78
CA ALA A 11 -19.24 24.54 15.34
C ALA A 11 -17.85 24.29 14.75
N ALA A 12 -16.84 25.08 15.13
CA ALA A 12 -15.46 24.89 14.69
C ALA A 12 -14.90 23.54 15.16
N LEU A 13 -15.18 23.15 16.41
CA LEU A 13 -14.78 21.85 16.95
C LEU A 13 -15.47 20.70 16.20
N SER A 14 -16.79 20.80 16.00
CA SER A 14 -17.56 19.80 15.26
C SER A 14 -17.02 19.63 13.84
N LEU A 15 -16.71 20.72 13.15
CA LEU A 15 -16.11 20.71 11.83
C LEU A 15 -14.71 20.09 11.84
N ALA A 16 -13.85 20.46 12.79
CA ALA A 16 -12.51 19.90 12.91
C ALA A 16 -12.55 18.38 13.15
N VAL A 17 -13.45 17.90 14.00
CA VAL A 17 -13.66 16.47 14.24
C VAL A 17 -14.13 15.78 12.96
N LEU A 18 -15.12 16.34 12.26
CA LEU A 18 -15.63 15.76 11.01
C LEU A 18 -14.54 15.65 9.94
N VAL A 19 -13.74 16.70 9.76
CA VAL A 19 -12.62 16.70 8.81
C VAL A 19 -11.55 15.68 9.21
N THR A 20 -11.27 15.56 10.51
CA THR A 20 -10.30 14.57 11.02
C THR A 20 -10.75 13.14 10.74
N VAL A 21 -12.03 12.84 11.00
CA VAL A 21 -12.61 11.51 10.71
C VAL A 21 -12.58 11.24 9.21
N ALA A 22 -12.94 12.21 8.37
CA ALA A 22 -12.89 12.06 6.92
C ALA A 22 -11.45 11.77 6.44
N ALA A 23 -10.46 12.51 6.94
CA ALA A 23 -9.05 12.27 6.62
C ALA A 23 -8.58 10.88 7.07
N ALA A 24 -9.01 10.41 8.25
CA ALA A 24 -8.69 9.07 8.74
C ALA A 24 -9.29 7.96 7.84
N ILE A 25 -10.52 8.13 7.35
CA ILE A 25 -11.15 7.20 6.41
C ILE A 25 -10.34 7.13 5.11
N ILE A 26 -9.97 8.28 4.54
CA ILE A 26 -9.19 8.35 3.30
C ILE A 26 -7.82 7.67 3.49
N ALA A 27 -7.14 7.94 4.60
CA ALA A 27 -5.86 7.28 4.93
C ALA A 27 -6.00 5.75 5.02
N GLY A 28 -7.10 5.27 5.63
CA GLY A 28 -7.41 3.84 5.71
C GLY A 28 -7.60 3.21 4.32
N ILE A 29 -8.45 3.82 3.48
CA ILE A 29 -8.72 3.33 2.11
C ILE A 29 -7.44 3.35 1.27
N SER A 30 -6.66 4.43 1.32
CA SER A 30 -5.39 4.53 0.60
C SER A 30 -4.38 3.46 1.04
N THR A 31 -4.37 3.10 2.32
CA THR A 31 -3.49 2.04 2.84
C THR A 31 -3.93 0.66 2.33
N MET A 32 -5.23 0.39 2.26
CA MET A 32 -5.74 -0.85 1.65
C MET A 32 -5.45 -0.93 0.15
N ALA A 33 -5.55 0.19 -0.58
CA ALA A 33 -5.17 0.24 -1.98
C ALA A 33 -3.68 -0.08 -2.18
N ALA A 34 -2.80 0.42 -1.30
CA ALA A 34 -1.37 0.07 -1.33
C ALA A 34 -1.12 -1.43 -1.08
N TYR A 35 -1.91 -2.06 -0.20
CA TYR A 35 -1.80 -3.51 0.01
C TYR A 35 -2.20 -4.31 -1.22
N VAL A 36 -3.31 -3.97 -1.87
CA VAL A 36 -3.73 -4.61 -3.13
C VAL A 36 -2.66 -4.44 -4.20
N SER A 37 -2.07 -3.24 -4.31
CA SER A 37 -0.95 -2.99 -5.21
C SER A 37 0.28 -3.83 -4.88
N ALA A 38 0.58 -4.06 -3.60
CA ALA A 38 1.70 -4.92 -3.20
C ALA A 38 1.46 -6.38 -3.64
N VAL A 39 0.23 -6.89 -3.49
CA VAL A 39 -0.14 -8.24 -3.93
C VAL A 39 0.01 -8.39 -5.45
N ASP A 40 -0.50 -7.41 -6.21
CA ASP A 40 -0.40 -7.42 -7.68
C ASP A 40 1.06 -7.37 -8.15
N VAL A 41 1.85 -6.44 -7.60
CA VAL A 41 3.28 -6.30 -7.91
C VAL A 41 4.04 -7.58 -7.56
N ALA A 42 3.85 -8.15 -6.37
CA ALA A 42 4.53 -9.37 -5.95
C ALA A 42 4.20 -10.53 -6.90
N GLY A 43 2.92 -10.69 -7.28
CA GLY A 43 2.49 -11.72 -8.22
C GLY A 43 3.07 -11.54 -9.62
N ALA A 44 3.01 -10.32 -10.16
CA ALA A 44 3.55 -10.00 -11.48
C ALA A 44 5.08 -10.15 -11.53
N ALA A 45 5.78 -9.69 -10.50
CA ALA A 45 7.23 -9.80 -10.37
C ALA A 45 7.68 -11.26 -10.17
N ALA A 46 6.96 -12.05 -9.36
CA ALA A 46 7.27 -13.47 -9.19
C ALA A 46 7.09 -14.24 -10.50
N ARG A 47 6.00 -13.99 -11.22
CA ARG A 47 5.74 -14.67 -12.48
C ARG A 47 6.74 -14.29 -13.56
N SER A 48 7.03 -13.00 -13.72
CA SER A 48 8.02 -12.53 -14.70
C SER A 48 9.41 -13.11 -14.42
N HIS A 49 9.84 -13.12 -13.17
CA HIS A 49 11.12 -13.72 -12.80
C HIS A 49 11.14 -15.24 -13.04
N ALA A 50 10.05 -15.96 -12.72
CA ALA A 50 9.93 -17.39 -12.99
C ALA A 50 10.04 -17.77 -14.48
N ILE A 51 9.73 -16.84 -15.39
CA ILE A 51 9.87 -17.03 -16.85
C ILE A 51 11.10 -16.31 -17.44
N GLY A 52 11.99 -15.77 -16.61
CA GLY A 52 13.21 -15.08 -17.04
C GLY A 52 12.98 -13.70 -17.69
N VAL A 53 11.84 -13.06 -17.42
CA VAL A 53 11.50 -11.72 -17.92
C VAL A 53 11.80 -10.67 -16.86
N GLU A 54 12.46 -9.57 -17.26
CA GLU A 54 12.72 -8.44 -16.39
C GLU A 54 11.42 -7.74 -15.98
N TYR A 55 11.30 -7.41 -14.70
CA TYR A 55 10.16 -6.68 -14.14
C TYR A 55 10.59 -5.33 -13.61
N SER A 56 9.91 -4.28 -14.06
CA SER A 56 10.03 -2.94 -13.52
C SER A 56 8.73 -2.56 -12.80
N PRO A 57 8.79 -2.18 -11.51
CA PRO A 57 7.62 -1.71 -10.80
C PRO A 57 7.03 -0.45 -11.46
N PRO A 58 5.71 -0.24 -11.39
CA PRO A 58 5.06 0.91 -12.03
C PRO A 58 5.42 2.26 -11.38
N ARG A 59 6.09 2.26 -10.23
CA ARG A 59 6.53 3.45 -9.49
C ARG A 59 7.86 3.17 -8.80
N ASP A 60 8.78 4.13 -8.87
CA ASP A 60 10.13 4.01 -8.27
C ASP A 60 10.11 3.86 -6.74
N SER A 61 9.01 4.27 -6.09
CA SER A 61 8.86 4.14 -4.64
C SER A 61 8.54 2.72 -4.18
N ILE A 62 8.31 1.77 -5.11
CA ILE A 62 7.97 0.39 -4.79
C ILE A 62 9.25 -0.44 -4.79
N ASP A 63 9.55 -1.04 -3.64
CA ASP A 63 10.71 -1.89 -3.48
C ASP A 63 10.31 -3.36 -3.71
N VAL A 64 11.08 -4.07 -4.53
CA VAL A 64 10.83 -5.47 -4.89
C VAL A 64 12.08 -6.28 -4.58
N THR A 65 11.94 -7.25 -3.68
CA THR A 65 13.01 -8.18 -3.32
C THR A 65 12.69 -9.55 -3.86
N VAL A 66 13.61 -10.13 -4.62
CA VAL A 66 13.50 -11.47 -5.22
C VAL A 66 14.48 -12.41 -4.54
N THR A 67 14.00 -13.59 -4.15
CA THR A 67 14.79 -14.67 -3.55
C THR A 67 14.46 -15.97 -4.26
N GLU A 68 15.46 -16.61 -4.85
CA GLU A 68 15.31 -17.94 -5.46
C GLU A 68 15.85 -19.03 -4.53
N SER A 69 15.08 -20.10 -4.35
CA SER A 69 15.50 -21.28 -3.59
C SER A 69 14.69 -22.52 -4.00
N ALA A 70 15.35 -23.66 -4.15
CA ALA A 70 14.73 -24.96 -4.41
C ALA A 70 13.71 -24.95 -5.58
N ASP A 71 14.12 -24.38 -6.73
CA ASP A 71 13.31 -24.21 -7.93
C ASP A 71 12.02 -23.38 -7.72
N MET A 72 11.97 -22.59 -6.65
CA MET A 72 10.92 -21.64 -6.35
C MET A 72 11.48 -20.22 -6.32
N VAL A 73 10.78 -19.31 -6.97
CA VAL A 73 10.99 -17.86 -6.88
C VAL A 73 10.05 -17.30 -5.83
N THR A 74 10.61 -16.65 -4.81
CA THR A 74 9.86 -15.90 -3.81
C THR A 74 10.10 -14.41 -4.03
N VAL A 75 9.03 -13.65 -4.28
CA VAL A 75 9.12 -12.20 -4.43
C VAL A 75 8.33 -11.51 -3.35
N THR A 76 8.95 -10.54 -2.69
CA THR A 76 8.29 -9.65 -1.73
C THR A 76 8.26 -8.23 -2.31
N ALA A 77 7.06 -7.66 -2.40
CA ALA A 77 6.86 -6.27 -2.77
C ALA A 77 6.56 -5.42 -1.53
N ARG A 78 7.16 -4.24 -1.46
CA ARG A 78 6.92 -3.20 -0.45
C ARG A 78 6.39 -1.95 -1.15
N VAL A 79 5.18 -1.56 -0.78
CA VAL A 79 4.52 -0.34 -1.30
C VAL A 79 4.34 0.65 -0.15
N PRO A 80 4.94 1.86 -0.23
CA PRO A 80 4.71 2.90 0.75
C PRO A 80 3.24 3.29 0.82
N ALA A 81 2.73 3.49 2.04
CA ALA A 81 1.36 3.93 2.25
C ALA A 81 1.25 4.95 3.37
N VAL A 82 0.10 5.63 3.43
CA VAL A 82 -0.15 6.78 4.32
C VAL A 82 0.05 6.43 5.80
N VAL A 83 -0.43 5.26 6.24
CA VAL A 83 -0.37 4.86 7.65
C VAL A 83 0.89 4.05 7.96
N ARG A 84 1.23 3.10 7.10
CA ARG A 84 2.44 2.27 7.19
C ARG A 84 2.70 1.61 5.83
N ASP A 85 3.92 1.16 5.61
CA ASP A 85 4.26 0.42 4.40
C ASP A 85 3.52 -0.92 4.36
N MET A 86 3.03 -1.26 3.16
CA MET A 86 2.34 -2.51 2.89
C MET A 86 3.30 -3.49 2.22
N HIS A 87 3.21 -4.75 2.62
CA HIS A 87 4.01 -5.82 2.05
C HIS A 87 3.14 -6.98 1.60
N ALA A 88 3.53 -7.61 0.50
CA ALA A 88 2.97 -8.88 0.07
C ALA A 88 4.07 -9.75 -0.52
N THR A 89 3.90 -11.06 -0.39
CA THR A 89 4.83 -12.06 -0.89
C THR A 89 4.10 -13.02 -1.82
N ALA A 90 4.70 -13.31 -2.96
CA ALA A 90 4.23 -14.32 -3.91
C ALA A 90 5.34 -15.35 -4.14
N VAL A 91 4.95 -16.61 -4.34
CA VAL A 91 5.86 -17.72 -4.59
C VAL A 91 5.42 -18.44 -5.85
N TYR A 92 6.33 -18.61 -6.80
CA TYR A 92 6.11 -19.27 -8.09
C TYR A 92 7.19 -20.32 -8.35
N PRO A 93 6.87 -21.48 -8.95
CA PRO A 93 7.90 -22.40 -9.45
C PRO A 93 8.64 -21.78 -10.64
N VAL A 94 9.93 -22.06 -10.78
CA VAL A 94 10.73 -21.63 -11.94
C VAL A 94 10.27 -22.43 -13.18
N GLU A 95 9.84 -21.72 -14.23
CA GLU A 95 9.39 -22.34 -15.49
C GLU A 95 10.48 -22.37 -16.56
N VAL A 96 11.40 -21.40 -16.53
CA VAL A 96 12.46 -21.24 -17.55
C VAL A 96 13.77 -20.84 -16.88
N ARG A 97 14.89 -21.43 -17.33
CA ARG A 97 16.26 -21.11 -16.90
C ARG A 97 17.10 -20.66 -18.08
#